data_AF-A0A1R4KZS5-F1
#
_entry.id   AF-A0A1R4KZS5-F1
#
_cell.length_a   1.000
_cell.length_b   1.000
_cell.length_c   1.000
_cell.angle_alpha   90.00
_cell.angle_beta   90.00
_cell.angle_gamma   90.00
#
_symmetry.space_group_name_H-M   'P 1'
#
loop_
_entity.id
_entity.type
_entity.pdbx_description
1 polymer ?
#
loop_
_entity_poly.entity_id
_entity_poly.type
_entity_poly.pdbx_seq_one_letter_code
_entity_poly.pdbx_strand_id
1 'polypeptide(L)' 'MVFYYGSPDEYKHANKRIQEMEITPVAPENPCWKDKSETYEDPDGWRVILFNGVYNP' A
#
# COMPACT_ATOMS: atom_id res chain seq x y z
N MET A 1 7.88 -4.78 -2.61
CA MET A 1 7.15 -5.76 -1.78
C MET A 1 5.65 -5.45 -1.82
N VAL A 2 4.77 -6.46 -1.79
CA VAL A 2 3.31 -6.28 -1.84
C VAL A 2 2.65 -7.00 -0.67
N PHE A 3 1.80 -6.29 0.08
CA PHE A 3 0.95 -6.84 1.12
C PHE A 3 -0.51 -6.81 0.66
N TYR A 4 -1.18 -7.96 0.72
CA TYR A 4 -2.57 -8.12 0.31
C TYR A 4 -3.48 -8.10 1.54
N TYR A 5 -4.50 -7.25 1.50
CA TYR A 5 -5.53 -7.17 2.53
C TYR A 5 -6.86 -7.66 1.96
N GLY A 6 -7.42 -8.72 2.52
CA GLY A 6 -8.73 -9.22 2.14
C GLY A 6 -9.90 -8.38 2.69
N SER A 7 -9.65 -7.59 3.74
CA SER A 7 -10.61 -6.68 4.33
C SER A 7 -10.26 -5.22 4.03
N PRO A 8 -11.19 -4.44 3.44
CA PRO A 8 -11.00 -3.00 3.23
C PRO A 8 -10.74 -2.22 4.52
N ASP A 9 -11.27 -2.68 5.66
CA ASP A 9 -11.07 -2.02 6.95
C ASP A 9 -9.66 -2.22 7.49
N GLU A 10 -9.10 -3.43 7.35
CA GLU A 10 -7.70 -3.71 7.71
C GLU A 10 -6.74 -2.94 6.81
N TYR A 11 -7.04 -2.86 5.51
CA TYR A 11 -6.30 -2.03 4.57
C TYR A 11 -6.29 -0.56 5.00
N LYS A 12 -7.46 0.03 5.28
CA LYS A 12 -7.55 1.43 5.72
C LYS A 12 -6.81 1.65 7.04
N HIS A 13 -6.93 0.72 7.98
CA HIS A 13 -6.25 0.79 9.26
C HIS A 13 -4.71 0.77 9.11
N ALA A 14 -4.19 -0.11 8.24
CA ALA A 14 -2.77 -0.18 7.95
C ALA A 14 -2.24 1.12 7.30
N ASN A 15 -2.94 1.65 6.31
CA ASN A 15 -2.57 2.93 5.68
C ASN A 15 -2.58 4.08 6.68
N LYS A 16 -3.62 4.17 7.51
CA LYS A 16 -3.73 5.21 8.54
C LYS A 16 -2.54 5.17 9.49
N ARG A 17 -2.17 3.97 9.97
CA ARG A 17 -1.02 3.79 10.87
C ARG A 17 0.30 4.27 10.26
N ILE A 18 0.53 4.01 8.97
CA ILE A 18 1.74 4.47 8.27
C ILE A 18 1.73 5.99 8.13
N GLN A 19 0.59 6.57 7.74
CA GLN A 19 0.46 8.02 7.56
C GLN A 19 0.55 8.79 8.89
N GLU A 20 0.13 8.19 10.01
CA GLU A 20 0.34 8.74 11.36
C GLU A 20 1.83 8.83 11.76
N MET A 21 2.71 8.09 11.08
CA MET A 21 4.16 8.17 11.23
C MET A 21 4.81 9.21 10.28
N GLU A 22 4.00 10.10 9.69
CA GLU A 22 4.43 11.11 8.72
C GLU A 22 5.00 10.52 7.40
N ILE A 23 4.74 9.24 7.13
CA ILE A 23 5.13 8.58 5.89
C ILE A 23 4.00 8.76 4.88
N THR A 24 4.26 9.51 3.82
CA THR A 24 3.27 9.80 2.78
C THR A 24 3.33 8.78 1.65
N PRO A 25 2.18 8.44 1.05
CA PRO A 25 2.17 7.58 -0.12
C PRO A 25 2.80 8.28 -1.33
N VAL A 26 3.47 7.49 -2.15
CA VAL A 26 4.16 7.89 -3.37
C VAL A 26 3.46 7.30 -4.58
N ALA A 27 3.63 7.93 -5.74
CA ALA A 27 3.01 7.44 -6.96
C ALA A 27 3.49 6.01 -7.27
N PRO A 28 2.57 5.08 -7.62
CA PRO A 28 2.97 3.74 -8.01
C PRO A 28 3.73 3.78 -9.34
N GLU A 29 4.78 2.97 -9.44
CA GLU A 29 5.56 2.86 -10.68
C GLU A 29 4.76 2.22 -11.83
N ASN A 30 3.84 1.30 -11.48
CA ASN A 30 2.95 0.66 -12.44
C ASN A 30 1.50 1.19 -12.26
N PRO A 31 0.89 1.79 -13.30
CA PRO A 31 -0.48 2.29 -13.26
C PRO A 31 -1.54 1.26 -12.86
N CYS A 32 -1.29 -0.05 -13.02
CA CYS A 32 -2.22 -1.11 -12.62
C CYS A 32 -2.56 -1.10 -11.12
N TRP A 33 -1.74 -0.46 -10.29
CA TRP A 33 -1.91 -0.32 -8.85
C TRP A 33 -2.73 0.91 -8.44
N LYS A 34 -2.98 1.81 -9.39
CA LYS A 34 -3.73 3.04 -9.16
C LYS A 34 -5.16 2.70 -8.72
N ASP A 35 -5.68 3.47 -7.77
CA ASP A 35 -7.03 3.36 -7.18
C ASP A 35 -7.33 2.11 -6.32
N LYS A 36 -6.44 1.10 -6.30
CA LYS A 36 -6.62 -0.14 -5.50
C LYS A 36 -5.54 -0.38 -4.45
N SER A 37 -4.51 0.46 -4.43
CA SER A 37 -3.41 0.33 -3.50
C SER A 37 -2.76 1.67 -3.20
N GLU A 38 -2.06 1.70 -2.07
CA GLU A 38 -1.14 2.78 -1.74
C GLU A 38 0.29 2.23 -1.83
N THR A 39 1.19 3.03 -2.38
CA THR A 39 2.61 2.70 -2.45
C THR A 39 3.36 3.61 -1.50
N TYR A 40 4.33 3.05 -0.79
CA TYR A 40 5.21 3.74 0.15
C TYR A 40 6.66 3.44 -0.21
N GLU A 41 7.56 4.32 0.20
CA GLU A 41 9.01 4.14 0.09
C GLU A 41 9.58 3.94 1.50
N ASP A 42 10.37 2.90 1.69
CA ASP A 42 11.13 2.70 2.93
C ASP A 42 12.45 3.51 2.90
N PRO A 43 13.12 3.73 4.05
CA PRO A 43 14.42 4.41 4.10
C PRO A 43 15.51 3.83 3.19
N ASP A 44 15.48 2.54 2.88
CA ASP A 44 16.41 1.87 1.95
C ASP A 44 15.99 2.04 0.47
N GLY A 45 14.91 2.77 0.19
CA GLY A 45 14.39 3.08 -1.14
C GLY A 45 13.49 1.99 -1.72
N TRP A 46 13.04 1.02 -0.92
CA TRP A 46 12.20 -0.06 -1.40
C TRP A 46 10.73 0.35 -1.50
N ARG A 47 10.08 -0.05 -2.59
CA ARG A 47 8.64 0.15 -2.78
C ARG A 47 7.85 -0.87 -1.98
N VAL A 48 7.03 -0.40 -1.05
CA VAL A 48 6.07 -1.20 -0.29
C VAL A 48 4.66 -0.86 -0.77
N ILE A 49 3.95 -1.85 -1.31
CA ILE A 49 2.60 -1.67 -1.85
C ILE A 49 1.62 -2.34 -0.88
N LEU A 50 0.65 -1.58 -0.38
CA LEU A 50 -0.50 -2.13 0.33
C LEU A 50 -1.66 -2.25 -0.65
N PHE A 51 -2.12 -3.46 -0.94
CA PHE A 51 -3.16 -3.73 -1.91
C PHE A 51 -4.48 -4.14 -1.23
N ASN A 52 -5.57 -3.47 -1.60
CA ASN A 52 -6.91 -3.79 -1.13
C ASN A 52 -7.55 -4.86 -2.01
N GLY A 53 -7.30 -6.12 -1.69
CA GLY A 53 -7.83 -7.27 -2.40
C GLY A 53 -7.01 -8.52 -2.13
N VAL A 54 -7.54 -9.65 -2.57
CA VAL A 54 -6.86 -10.95 -2.51
C VAL A 54 -6.25 -11.27 -3.87
N TYR A 55 -5.04 -11.85 -3.86
CA TYR A 55 -4.48 -12.44 -5.07
C TYR A 55 -5.31 -13.67 -5.45
N ASN A 56 -5.90 -13.65 -6.65
CA ASN A 56 -6.57 -14.81 -7.21
C ASN A 56 -5.70 -15.37 -8.34
N PRO A 57 -5.09 -16.56 -8.16
CA PRO A 57 -4.18 -17.17 -9.13
C PRO A 57 -4.85 -17.53 -10.45
#